data_AF-A0AA88GJI2-F1
#
_entry.id   AF-A0AA88GJI2-F1
#
_cell.length_a   1.000
_cell.length_b   1.000
_cell.length_c   1.000
_cell.angle_alpha   90.00
_cell.angle_beta   90.00
_cell.angle_gamma   90.00
#
_symmetry.space_group_name_H-M   'P 1'
#
loop_
_entity.id
_entity.type
_entity.pdbx_description
1 polymer ?
#
loop_
_entity_poly.entity_id
_entity_poly.type
_entity_poly.pdbx_seq_one_letter_code
_entity_poly.pdbx_strand_id
1 'polypeptide(L)'
;MRIHVIDQDPSTKFIGEGEEEVEKYVISEEDYDKREDTFRKWKKKNIDPFVSKTAKPLSAEEEKYNDAKIIEGITKESRCELNESKMRGQVKFVGKVQFAKGYWVGIQLDEPMGTNDGSTNNKRYFTCPPKHGIFIRPDMITIGDFPEENYDLEEF
;
A
#
# COMPACT_ATOMS: atom_id res chain seq x y z
N MET A 1 0.85 0.29 40.09
CA MET A 1 2.17 0.41 40.73
C MET A 1 3.18 0.68 39.63
N ARG A 2 3.82 1.86 39.61
CA ARG A 2 4.78 2.26 38.56
C ARG A 2 6.16 2.28 39.19
N ILE A 3 7.04 1.37 38.79
CA ILE A 3 8.41 1.32 39.30
C ILE A 3 9.24 2.26 38.43
N HIS A 4 9.86 3.26 39.06
CA HIS A 4 10.89 4.09 38.43
C HIS A 4 12.25 3.48 38.76
N VAL A 5 12.97 3.07 37.72
CA VAL A 5 14.38 2.65 37.83
C VAL A 5 15.21 3.79 37.28
N ILE A 6 16.17 4.26 38.06
CA ILE A 6 17.16 5.28 37.67
C ILE A 6 18.50 4.56 37.60
N ASP A 7 19.09 4.49 36.41
CA ASP A 7 20.44 3.99 36.22
C ASP A 7 21.45 5.05 36.70
N GLN A 8 22.44 4.62 37.47
CA GLN A 8 23.49 5.49 38.05
C GLN A 8 24.87 5.21 37.46
N ASP A 9 25.00 4.31 36.48
CA ASP A 9 26.27 4.04 35.83
C ASP A 9 26.54 5.06 34.70
N PRO A 10 27.58 5.91 34.81
CA PRO A 10 27.92 6.90 33.79
C PRO A 10 28.50 6.28 32.51
N SER A 11 28.70 4.96 32.46
CA SER A 11 29.20 4.22 31.29
C SER A 11 28.11 3.48 30.51
N THR A 12 26.85 3.51 30.96
CA THR A 12 25.73 2.88 30.24
C THR A 12 25.49 3.60 28.91
N LYS A 13 25.77 2.91 27.79
CA LYS A 13 25.32 3.35 26.45
C LYS A 13 23.90 2.86 26.22
N PHE A 14 22.96 3.77 26.01
CA PHE A 14 21.59 3.43 25.63
C PHE A 14 21.58 2.73 24.26
N ILE A 15 20.72 1.72 24.07
CA ILE A 15 20.56 1.06 22.77
C ILE A 15 20.13 2.12 21.74
N GLY A 16 21.02 2.44 20.79
CA GLY A 16 20.83 3.45 19.75
C GLY A 16 21.75 4.68 19.86
N GLU A 17 22.37 4.94 21.00
CA GLU A 17 23.39 6.00 21.13
C GLU A 17 24.80 5.42 20.91
N GLY A 18 25.46 5.85 19.82
CA GLY A 18 26.81 5.43 19.45
C GLY A 18 26.91 4.47 18.26
N GLU A 19 25.80 4.14 17.58
CA GLU A 19 25.85 3.36 16.32
C GLU A 19 26.55 4.10 15.17
N GLU A 20 26.66 5.43 15.27
CA GLU A 20 27.40 6.25 14.30
C GLU A 20 28.92 6.12 14.43
N GLU A 21 29.44 5.72 15.61
CA GLU A 21 30.88 5.52 15.85
C GLU A 21 31.38 4.12 15.46
N VAL A 22 30.47 3.22 15.07
CA VAL A 22 30.84 1.86 14.66
C VAL A 22 31.08 1.85 13.15
N GLU A 23 32.31 1.56 12.74
CA GLU A 23 32.63 1.31 11.33
C GLU A 23 31.76 0.17 10.80
N LYS A 24 30.80 0.53 9.95
CA LYS A 24 29.91 -0.44 9.30
C LYS A 24 30.74 -1.26 8.32
N TYR A 25 30.77 -2.57 8.52
CA TYR A 25 31.42 -3.47 7.59
C TYR A 25 30.78 -3.36 6.20
N VAL A 26 31.58 -2.92 5.22
CA VAL A 26 31.22 -2.93 3.80
C VAL A 26 32.04 -4.03 3.14
N ILE A 27 31.37 -5.08 2.71
CA ILE A 27 31.99 -6.14 1.93
C ILE A 27 32.32 -5.63 0.52
N SER A 28 33.51 -5.96 0.02
CA SER A 28 33.89 -5.63 -1.35
C SER A 28 32.99 -6.39 -2.35
N GLU A 29 32.77 -5.81 -3.52
CA GLU A 29 32.03 -6.45 -4.61
C GLU A 29 32.63 -7.82 -4.97
N GLU A 30 33.96 -7.90 -5.02
CA GLU A 30 34.71 -9.11 -5.32
C GLU A 30 34.51 -10.21 -4.27
N ASP A 31 34.51 -9.85 -2.97
CA ASP A 31 34.29 -10.82 -1.90
C ASP A 31 32.82 -11.22 -1.74
N TYR A 32 31.90 -10.31 -2.08
CA TYR A 32 30.47 -10.62 -2.14
C TYR A 32 30.19 -11.65 -3.23
N ASP A 33 30.78 -11.49 -4.41
CA ASP A 33 30.55 -12.39 -5.56
C ASP A 33 31.17 -13.79 -5.37
N LYS A 34 32.21 -13.92 -4.52
CA LYS A 34 32.80 -15.23 -4.15
C LYS A 34 31.88 -16.07 -3.25
N ARG A 35 30.94 -15.47 -2.52
CA ARG A 35 30.04 -16.20 -1.61
C ARG A 35 28.95 -16.94 -2.37
N GLU A 36 28.57 -18.15 -1.93
CA GLU A 36 27.59 -19.01 -2.62
C GLU A 36 26.13 -18.75 -2.20
N ASP A 37 25.92 -18.19 -1.01
CA ASP A 37 24.64 -17.96 -0.35
C ASP A 37 24.16 -16.51 -0.43
N THR A 38 24.57 -15.77 -1.47
CA THR A 38 24.18 -14.37 -1.62
C THR A 38 22.82 -14.19 -2.28
N PHE A 39 22.13 -13.12 -1.90
CA PHE A 39 20.91 -12.68 -2.58
C PHE A 39 21.13 -12.51 -4.08
N ARG A 40 22.30 -12.04 -4.54
CA ARG A 40 22.63 -11.93 -5.97
C ARG A 40 22.69 -13.28 -6.68
N LYS A 41 23.34 -14.29 -6.09
CA LYS A 41 23.38 -15.65 -6.68
C LYS A 41 22.02 -16.33 -6.62
N TRP A 42 21.29 -16.18 -5.51
CA TRP A 42 19.90 -16.62 -5.41
C TRP A 42 19.04 -15.98 -6.50
N LYS A 43 19.16 -14.66 -6.69
CA LYS A 43 18.44 -13.90 -7.71
C LYS A 43 18.77 -14.39 -9.11
N LYS A 44 20.05 -14.61 -9.43
CA LYS A 44 20.50 -15.16 -10.72
C LYS A 44 19.99 -16.57 -10.99
N LYS A 45 19.83 -17.40 -9.95
CA LYS A 45 19.37 -18.80 -10.06
C LYS A 45 17.85 -18.93 -10.14
N ASN A 46 17.11 -18.09 -9.42
CA ASN A 46 15.66 -18.24 -9.23
C ASN A 46 14.83 -17.21 -10.02
N ILE A 47 15.44 -16.14 -10.52
CA ILE A 47 14.77 -15.14 -11.35
C ILE A 47 15.24 -15.31 -12.79
N ASP A 48 14.29 -15.52 -13.70
CA ASP A 48 14.55 -15.66 -15.11
C ASP A 48 15.28 -14.41 -15.67
N PRO A 49 16.44 -14.55 -16.33
CA PRO A 49 17.17 -13.43 -16.92
C PRO A 49 16.35 -12.62 -17.94
N PHE A 50 15.40 -13.26 -18.63
CA PHE A 50 14.42 -12.62 -19.50
C PHE A 50 13.53 -11.71 -18.66
N VAL A 51 12.91 -12.20 -17.58
CA VAL A 51 12.07 -11.38 -16.67
C VAL A 51 12.83 -10.17 -16.11
N SER A 52 14.11 -10.31 -15.75
CA SER A 52 14.90 -9.19 -15.25
C SER A 52 15.32 -8.15 -16.30
N LYS A 53 15.40 -8.54 -17.58
CA LYS A 53 15.82 -7.68 -18.71
C LYS A 53 14.63 -7.12 -19.50
N THR A 54 13.49 -7.81 -19.50
CA THR A 54 12.24 -7.38 -20.15
C THR A 54 11.34 -6.58 -19.23
N ALA A 55 11.55 -6.62 -17.91
CA ALA A 55 11.06 -5.59 -17.00
C ALA A 55 11.83 -4.29 -17.27
N LYS A 56 11.58 -3.69 -18.44
CA LYS A 56 11.83 -2.27 -18.62
C LYS A 56 11.06 -1.56 -17.51
N PRO A 57 11.63 -0.55 -16.84
CA PRO A 57 10.79 0.41 -16.14
C PRO A 57 9.76 0.88 -17.16
N LEU A 58 8.48 0.62 -16.85
CA LEU A 58 7.37 0.93 -17.73
C LEU A 58 7.48 2.42 -18.10
N SER A 59 7.44 2.76 -19.40
CA SER A 59 7.61 4.16 -19.78
C SER A 59 6.48 4.99 -19.16
N ALA A 60 6.72 6.29 -18.92
CA ALA A 60 5.68 7.16 -18.36
C ALA A 60 4.43 7.22 -19.27
N GLU A 61 4.58 7.05 -20.59
CA GLU A 61 3.45 6.92 -21.51
C GLU A 61 2.71 5.58 -21.37
N GLU A 62 3.45 4.48 -21.21
CA GLU A 62 2.88 3.14 -21.01
C GLU A 62 2.14 3.02 -19.66
N GLU A 63 2.69 3.57 -18.57
CA GLU A 63 2.00 3.68 -17.28
C GLU A 63 0.71 4.47 -17.42
N LYS A 64 0.76 5.61 -18.11
CA LYS A 64 -0.41 6.47 -18.31
C LYS A 64 -1.49 5.78 -19.16
N TYR A 65 -1.10 5.04 -20.20
CA TYR A 65 -2.03 4.27 -21.03
C TYR A 65 -2.68 3.14 -20.23
N ASN A 66 -1.89 2.39 -19.45
CA ASN A 66 -2.39 1.30 -18.63
C ASN A 66 -3.35 1.82 -17.53
N ASP A 67 -2.96 2.88 -16.82
CA ASP A 67 -3.84 3.53 -15.84
C ASP A 67 -5.16 3.97 -16.48
N ALA A 68 -5.09 4.61 -17.67
CA ALA A 68 -6.27 5.08 -18.39
C ALA A 68 -7.19 3.94 -18.86
N LYS A 69 -6.60 2.80 -19.24
CA LYS A 69 -7.33 1.60 -19.64
C LYS A 69 -7.95 0.88 -18.45
N ILE A 70 -7.29 0.84 -17.30
CA ILE A 70 -7.83 0.19 -16.09
C ILE A 70 -8.98 1.00 -15.51
N ILE A 71 -8.91 2.33 -15.55
CA ILE A 71 -10.04 3.19 -15.13
C ILE A 71 -11.18 3.24 -16.17
N GLU A 72 -10.97 2.70 -17.37
CA GLU A 72 -12.01 2.60 -18.41
C GLU A 72 -13.12 1.65 -17.91
N GLY A 73 -14.27 2.23 -17.55
CA GLY A 73 -15.40 1.50 -16.95
C GLY A 73 -15.60 1.76 -15.45
N ILE A 74 -14.65 2.41 -14.77
CA ILE A 74 -14.82 2.84 -13.37
C ILE A 74 -15.47 4.23 -13.37
N THR A 75 -16.79 4.27 -13.22
CA THR A 75 -17.54 5.53 -13.11
C THR A 75 -17.87 5.85 -11.66
N LYS A 76 -18.05 7.15 -11.36
CA LYS A 76 -18.62 7.57 -10.07
C LYS A 76 -19.99 6.93 -9.88
N GLU A 77 -20.33 6.65 -8.63
CA GLU A 77 -21.55 5.99 -8.18
C GLU A 77 -21.67 4.50 -8.54
N SER A 78 -20.72 3.92 -9.28
CA SER A 78 -20.70 2.47 -9.54
C SER A 78 -20.55 1.67 -8.24
N ARG A 79 -21.27 0.54 -8.18
CA ARG A 79 -21.11 -0.46 -7.15
C ARG A 79 -19.88 -1.32 -7.42
N CYS A 80 -19.19 -1.68 -6.35
CA CYS A 80 -17.92 -2.38 -6.44
C CYS A 80 -17.68 -3.28 -5.22
N GLU A 81 -16.82 -4.26 -5.41
CA GLU A 81 -16.29 -5.13 -4.37
C GLU A 81 -14.75 -5.03 -4.36
N LEU A 82 -14.16 -4.96 -3.17
CA LEU A 82 -12.71 -5.02 -2.99
C LEU A 82 -12.23 -6.47 -3.14
N ASN A 83 -11.20 -6.68 -3.95
CA ASN A 83 -10.77 -8.03 -4.34
C ASN A 83 -10.26 -8.87 -3.15
N GLU A 84 -9.53 -8.25 -2.22
CA GLU A 84 -8.91 -8.95 -1.08
C GLU A 84 -9.88 -9.17 0.09
N SER A 85 -10.64 -8.15 0.47
CA SER A 85 -11.47 -8.17 1.67
C SER A 85 -12.94 -8.53 1.42
N LYS A 86 -13.36 -8.61 0.15
CA LYS A 86 -14.77 -8.84 -0.24
C LYS A 86 -15.76 -7.79 0.28
N MET A 87 -15.22 -6.66 0.74
CA MET A 87 -16.02 -5.53 1.18
C MET A 87 -16.68 -4.83 0.00
N ARG A 88 -17.92 -4.42 0.18
CA ARG A 88 -18.70 -3.72 -0.84
C ARG A 88 -18.78 -2.24 -0.56
N GLY A 89 -19.03 -1.50 -1.63
CA GLY A 89 -19.19 -0.07 -1.54
C GLY A 89 -19.47 0.58 -2.87
N GLN A 90 -19.46 1.90 -2.83
CA GLN A 90 -19.75 2.77 -3.95
C GLN A 90 -18.54 3.65 -4.28
N VAL A 91 -18.20 3.71 -5.57
CA VAL A 91 -17.14 4.61 -6.07
C VAL A 91 -17.59 6.06 -5.92
N LYS A 92 -16.83 6.86 -5.16
CA LYS A 92 -17.07 8.31 -4.99
C LYS A 92 -16.02 9.19 -5.68
N PHE A 93 -14.84 8.63 -5.96
CA PHE A 93 -13.75 9.36 -6.60
C PHE A 93 -12.94 8.45 -7.54
N VAL A 94 -12.53 8.98 -8.68
CA VAL A 94 -11.57 8.34 -9.59
C VAL A 94 -10.63 9.42 -10.08
N GLY A 95 -9.32 9.27 -9.83
CA GLY A 95 -8.35 10.27 -10.26
C GLY A 95 -7.02 10.22 -9.53
N LYS A 96 -6.19 11.22 -9.79
CA LYS A 96 -4.90 11.39 -9.11
C LYS A 96 -5.08 12.04 -7.74
N VAL A 97 -4.26 11.63 -6.78
CA VAL A 97 -4.25 12.13 -5.40
C VAL A 97 -2.92 12.83 -5.10
N GLN A 98 -2.89 13.66 -4.05
CA GLN A 98 -1.66 14.38 -3.66
C GLN A 98 -0.70 13.52 -2.84
N PHE A 99 -1.21 12.50 -2.15
CA PHE A 99 -0.42 11.69 -1.22
C PHE A 99 0.32 10.53 -1.90
N ALA A 100 0.01 10.21 -3.16
CA ALA A 100 0.61 9.09 -3.88
C ALA A 100 0.55 9.29 -5.41
N LYS A 101 1.47 8.64 -6.13
CA LYS A 101 1.52 8.64 -7.60
C LYS A 101 0.46 7.71 -8.21
N GLY A 102 0.15 7.92 -9.49
CA GLY A 102 -0.80 7.11 -10.27
C GLY A 102 -2.27 7.45 -9.97
N TYR A 103 -3.18 6.70 -10.59
CA TYR A 103 -4.61 6.81 -10.33
C TYR A 103 -5.01 6.04 -9.06
N TRP A 104 -6.06 6.55 -8.42
CA TRP A 104 -6.67 6.02 -7.22
C TRP A 104 -8.18 6.10 -7.34
N VAL A 105 -8.84 5.13 -6.71
CA VAL A 105 -10.29 5.10 -6.56
C VAL A 105 -10.61 5.35 -5.10
N GLY A 106 -11.46 6.34 -4.84
CA GLY A 106 -12.02 6.60 -3.52
C GLY A 106 -13.39 5.95 -3.43
N ILE A 107 -13.59 5.10 -2.43
CA ILE A 107 -14.80 4.29 -2.25
C ILE A 107 -15.41 4.64 -0.90
N GLN A 108 -16.73 4.81 -0.88
CA GLN A 108 -17.52 4.76 0.33
C GLN A 108 -17.95 3.31 0.54
N LEU A 109 -17.40 2.68 1.57
CA LEU A 109 -17.76 1.33 2.01
C LEU A 109 -19.13 1.36 2.67
N ASP A 110 -19.84 0.24 2.54
CA ASP A 110 -21.14 0.07 3.19
C ASP A 110 -20.96 -0.05 4.71
N GLU A 111 -19.96 -0.81 5.17
CA GLU A 111 -19.60 -0.92 6.58
C GLU A 111 -18.50 0.07 7.03
N PRO A 112 -18.43 0.42 8.33
CA PRO A 112 -17.45 1.37 8.89
C PRO A 112 -16.04 0.78 9.05
N MET A 113 -15.51 0.08 8.03
CA MET A 113 -14.16 -0.51 8.02
C MET A 113 -13.15 0.26 7.14
N GLY A 114 -13.53 1.43 6.66
CA GLY A 114 -12.66 2.38 5.98
C GLY A 114 -11.69 3.09 6.91
N THR A 115 -10.75 3.82 6.31
CA THR A 115 -9.67 4.51 7.02
C THR A 115 -9.89 6.02 7.14
N ASN A 116 -10.84 6.58 6.39
CA ASN A 116 -11.08 8.02 6.31
C ASN A 116 -12.56 8.37 6.12
N ASP A 117 -12.85 9.67 5.98
CA ASP A 117 -14.17 10.28 5.75
C ASP A 117 -14.29 10.91 4.34
N GLY A 118 -13.44 10.47 3.41
CA GLY A 118 -13.27 11.05 2.08
C GLY A 118 -12.23 12.18 2.00
N SER A 119 -11.53 12.47 3.09
CA SER A 119 -10.40 13.40 3.14
C SER A 119 -9.07 12.71 3.54
N THR A 120 -7.95 13.23 3.04
CA THR A 120 -6.60 12.77 3.40
C THR A 120 -5.63 13.94 3.30
N ASN A 121 -4.74 14.10 4.29
CA ASN A 121 -3.76 15.20 4.38
C ASN A 121 -4.38 16.59 4.15
N ASN A 122 -5.47 16.90 4.87
CA ASN A 122 -6.22 18.17 4.77
C ASN A 122 -6.84 18.49 3.40
N LYS A 123 -6.88 17.52 2.47
CA LYS A 123 -7.59 17.66 1.20
C LYS A 123 -8.79 16.72 1.15
N ARG A 124 -9.96 17.28 0.83
CA ARG A 124 -11.19 16.51 0.60
C ARG A 124 -11.29 16.11 -0.87
N TYR A 125 -11.54 14.82 -1.11
CA TYR A 125 -11.74 14.26 -2.45
C TYR A 125 -13.20 13.84 -2.65
N PHE A 126 -13.83 13.32 -1.61
CA PHE A 126 -15.25 13.00 -1.54
C PHE A 126 -15.77 13.16 -0.11
N THR A 127 -17.06 12.89 0.09
CA THR A 127 -17.72 12.97 1.40
C THR A 127 -18.39 11.64 1.68
N CYS A 128 -18.13 11.07 2.86
CA CYS A 128 -18.80 9.89 3.39
C CYS A 128 -18.79 9.94 4.92
N PRO A 129 -19.52 9.04 5.61
CA PRO A 129 -19.43 8.95 7.06
C PRO A 129 -18.00 8.59 7.54
N PRO A 130 -17.65 8.92 8.80
CA PRO A 130 -16.35 8.57 9.36
C PRO A 130 -16.11 7.06 9.33
N LYS A 131 -14.91 6.65 8.91
CA LYS A 131 -14.53 5.23 8.73
C LYS A 131 -15.28 4.50 7.61
N HIS A 132 -15.92 5.19 6.68
CA HIS A 132 -16.46 4.54 5.47
C HIS A 132 -15.57 4.80 4.24
N GLY A 133 -14.69 5.80 4.28
CA GLY A 133 -13.85 6.15 3.14
C GLY A 133 -12.62 5.26 3.05
N ILE A 134 -12.30 4.77 1.85
CA ILE A 134 -11.04 4.12 1.54
C ILE A 134 -10.50 4.58 0.18
N PHE A 135 -9.18 4.68 0.06
CA PHE A 135 -8.50 4.87 -1.22
C PHE A 135 -7.78 3.59 -1.60
N ILE A 136 -8.03 3.11 -2.81
CA ILE A 136 -7.43 1.87 -3.32
C ILE A 136 -6.99 2.04 -4.77
N ARG A 137 -6.13 1.14 -5.23
CA ARG A 137 -5.72 1.08 -6.63
C ARG A 137 -6.85 0.55 -7.52
N PRO A 138 -6.98 1.04 -8.76
CA PRO A 138 -8.02 0.59 -9.69
C PRO A 138 -8.06 -0.92 -9.97
N ASP A 139 -6.91 -1.61 -9.92
CA ASP A 139 -6.77 -3.05 -10.14
C ASP A 139 -7.21 -3.92 -8.94
N MET A 140 -7.41 -3.31 -7.78
CA MET A 140 -7.79 -3.99 -6.54
C MET A 140 -9.30 -4.03 -6.30
N ILE A 141 -10.10 -3.61 -7.28
CA ILE A 141 -11.55 -3.60 -7.18
C ILE A 141 -12.19 -4.25 -8.40
N THR A 142 -13.37 -4.80 -8.19
CA THR A 142 -14.23 -5.30 -9.25
C THR A 142 -15.49 -4.45 -9.30
N ILE A 143 -15.78 -3.83 -10.45
CA ILE A 143 -17.05 -3.13 -10.70
C ILE A 143 -18.10 -4.14 -11.11
N GLY A 144 -19.32 -4.01 -10.58
CA GLY A 144 -20.40 -4.94 -10.90
C GLY A 144 -21.67 -4.68 -10.11
N ASP A 145 -22.61 -5.61 -10.22
CA ASP A 145 -23.84 -5.59 -9.43
C ASP A 145 -23.58 -6.15 -8.02
N PHE A 146 -23.09 -5.26 -7.15
CA PHE A 146 -22.77 -5.55 -5.76
C PHE A 146 -23.70 -4.74 -4.84
N PRO A 147 -24.97 -5.14 -4.66
CA PRO A 147 -25.86 -4.46 -3.74
C PRO A 147 -25.34 -4.52 -2.30
N GLU A 148 -25.75 -3.54 -1.49
CA GLU A 148 -25.50 -3.53 -0.05
C GLU A 148 -26.10 -4.79 0.59
N GLU A 149 -25.33 -5.43 1.48
CA GLU A 149 -25.80 -6.61 2.19
C GLU A 149 -26.59 -6.16 3.43
N ASN A 150 -27.92 -6.30 3.38
CA ASN A 150 -28.74 -6.12 4.56
C ASN A 150 -28.59 -7.34 5.47
N TYR A 151 -27.73 -7.23 6.48
CA TYR A 151 -27.74 -8.11 7.62
C TYR A 151 -28.84 -7.64 8.58
N ASP A 152 -30.11 -7.88 8.24
CA ASP A 152 -31.22 -7.60 9.14
C ASP A 152 -31.06 -8.48 10.40
N LEU A 153 -30.44 -7.91 11.44
CA LEU A 153 -30.29 -8.52 12.76
C LEU A 153 -31.60 -8.56 13.55
N GLU A 154 -32.74 -8.21 12.94
CA GLU A 154 -34.07 -8.21 13.56
C GLU A 154 -34.84 -9.54 13.39
N GLU A 155 -34.29 -10.54 12.68
CA GLU A 155 -34.84 -11.91 12.65
C GLU A 155 -34.16 -12.84 13.67
N PHE A 156 -34.16 -12.50 14.96
CA PHE A 156 -33.96 -13.46 16.06
C PHE A 156 -34.76 -13.10 17.31
#